data_AF-A0A946YGQ5-F1
#
_entry.id   AF-A0A946YGQ5-F1
#
_cell.length_a   1.000
_cell.length_b   1.000
_cell.length_c   1.000
_cell.angle_alpha   90.00
_cell.angle_beta   90.00
_cell.angle_gamma   90.00
#
_symmetry.space_group_name_H-M   'P 1'
#
loop_
_entity.id
_entity.type
_entity.pdbx_description
1 polymer ?
#
loop_
_entity_poly.entity_id
_entity_poly.type
_entity_poly.pdbx_seq_one_letter_code
_entity_poly.pdbx_strand_id
1 'polypeptide(L)' 'MQVYLVGGAVRDRLLNLPVRERDWVVVGATPQEMLALGYTQVGKDFPVFLHPESKEEYALART' A
#
# COMPACT_ATOMS: atom_id res chain seq x y z
N MET A 1 -9.16 -3.87 8.23
CA MET A 1 -7.79 -3.84 7.68
C MET A 1 -6.86 -3.04 8.59
N GLN A 2 -5.59 -3.42 8.63
CA GLN A 2 -4.51 -2.62 9.23
C GLN A 2 -3.57 -2.20 8.10
N VAL A 3 -3.15 -0.94 8.09
CA VAL A 3 -2.31 -0.36 7.03
C VAL A 3 -0.99 0.11 7.62
N TYR A 4 0.11 -0.36 7.06
CA TYR A 4 1.46 -0.07 7.54
C TYR A 4 2.27 0.63 6.45
N LEU A 5 2.88 1.76 6.80
CA LEU A 5 3.88 2.40 5.95
C LEU A 5 5.13 1.54 5.93
N VAL A 6 5.65 1.22 4.75
CA VAL A 6 6.84 0.37 4.59
C VAL A 6 7.87 1.01 3.66
N GLY A 7 8.97 0.31 3.42
CA GLY A 7 9.90 0.62 2.35
C GLY A 7 10.69 1.93 2.56
N GLY A 8 10.89 2.65 1.45
CA GLY A 8 11.75 3.83 1.38
C GLY A 8 11.31 4.94 2.33
N ALA A 9 10.00 5.15 2.49
CA ALA A 9 9.46 6.19 3.36
C ALA A 9 9.87 6.03 4.83
N VAL A 10 9.91 4.79 5.33
CA VAL A 10 10.33 4.50 6.70
C VAL A 10 11.83 4.71 6.84
N ARG A 11 12.63 4.16 5.91
CA ARG A 11 14.08 4.33 5.88
C ARG A 11 14.47 5.81 5.86
N ASP A 12 13.92 6.58 4.92
CA ASP A 12 14.29 7.96 4.71
C ASP A 12 13.93 8.82 5.94
N ARG A 13 12.77 8.55 6.56
CA ARG A 13 12.41 9.19 7.83
C ARG A 13 13.41 8.87 8.96
N LEU A 14 13.84 7.62 9.09
CA LEU A 14 14.82 7.22 10.13
C LEU A 14 16.21 7.84 9.89
N LEU A 15 16.56 8.11 8.63
CA LEU A 15 17.82 8.73 8.25
C LEU A 15 17.77 10.27 8.16
N ASN A 16 16.64 10.89 8.54
CA ASN A 16 16.39 12.33 8.36
C ASN A 16 16.55 12.81 6.90
N LEU A 17 16.17 11.97 5.94
CA LEU A 17 16.15 12.29 4.51
C LEU A 17 14.71 12.66 4.06
N PRO A 18 14.56 13.48 3.00
CA PRO A 18 13.25 13.78 2.43
C PRO A 18 12.55 12.54 1.87
N VAL A 19 11.31 12.28 2.30
CA VAL A 19 10.47 11.18 1.79
C VAL A 19 9.86 11.59 0.44
N ARG A 20 10.10 10.78 -0.59
CA ARG A 20 9.62 11.04 -1.97
C ARG A 20 8.36 10.27 -2.33
N GLU A 21 8.29 9.01 -1.93
CA GLU A 21 7.20 8.08 -2.22
C GLU A 21 6.77 7.36 -0.94
N ARG A 22 5.56 6.81 -0.93
CA ARG A 22 5.03 6.02 0.18
C ARG A 22 4.38 4.76 -0.37
N ASP A 23 4.89 3.64 0.12
CA ASP A 23 4.33 2.32 -0.13
C ASP A 23 3.68 1.80 1.14
N TRP A 24 2.55 1.13 0.97
CA TRP A 24 1.73 0.64 2.08
C TRP A 24 1.53 -0.87 1.98
N VAL A 25 1.52 -1.53 3.14
CA VAL A 25 1.11 -2.93 3.26
C VAL A 25 -0.18 -3.00 4.05
N VAL A 26 -1.16 -3.72 3.50
CA VAL A 26 -2.47 -3.97 4.10
C VAL A 26 -2.51 -5.38 4.65
N VAL A 27 -2.83 -5.51 5.93
CA VAL A 27 -2.97 -6.79 6.65
C VAL A 27 -4.41 -6.94 7.14
N GLY A 28 -4.94 -8.17 7.13
CA GLY A 28 -6.29 -8.45 7.60
C GLY A 28 -7.36 -7.81 6.72
N ALA A 29 -7.17 -7.89 5.41
CA ALA A 29 -8.16 -7.57 4.39
C ALA A 29 -8.05 -8.57 3.23
N THR A 30 -9.10 -8.63 2.43
CA THR A 30 -9.20 -9.41 1.20
C THR A 30 -9.18 -8.49 -0.02
N PRO A 31 -8.80 -9.00 -1.21
CA PRO A 31 -8.92 -8.24 -2.46
C PRO A 31 -10.32 -7.66 -2.69
N GLN A 32 -11.37 -8.41 -2.37
CA GLN A 32 -12.77 -7.99 -2.54
C GLN A 32 -13.11 -6.78 -1.65
N GLU A 33 -12.64 -6.78 -0.40
CA GLU A 33 -12.81 -5.62 0.49
C GLU A 33 -12.07 -4.40 -0.04
N MET A 34 -10.84 -4.56 -0.56
CA MET A 34 -10.08 -3.45 -1.17
C MET A 34 -10.85 -2.85 -2.36
N LEU A 35 -11.40 -3.68 -3.25
CA LEU A 35 -12.20 -3.23 -4.38
C LEU A 35 -13.50 -2.54 -3.94
N ALA A 36 -14.19 -3.07 -2.92
CA ALA A 36 -15.40 -2.47 -2.36
C ALA A 36 -15.14 -1.08 -1.75
N LEU A 37 -13.92 -0.84 -1.27
CA LEU A 37 -13.45 0.45 -0.77
C LEU A 37 -12.98 1.41 -1.88
N GLY A 38 -13.10 1.02 -3.16
CA GLY A 38 -12.76 1.88 -4.30
C GLY A 38 -11.28 1.87 -4.68
N TYR A 39 -10.48 0.97 -4.09
CA TYR A 39 -9.11 0.78 -4.55
C TYR A 39 -9.08 0.14 -5.94
N THR A 40 -8.09 0.51 -6.75
CA THR A 40 -7.93 -0.04 -8.10
C THR A 40 -6.77 -1.03 -8.13
N GLN A 41 -7.03 -2.30 -8.46
CA GLN A 41 -5.97 -3.30 -8.56
C GLN A 41 -5.02 -2.97 -9.72
N VAL A 42 -3.72 -3.06 -9.46
CA VAL A 42 -2.65 -2.90 -10.45
C VAL A 42 -1.74 -4.13 -10.44
N GLY A 43 -1.37 -4.59 -11.62
CA GLY A 43 -0.58 -5.82 -11.80
C GLY A 43 -1.41 -7.10 -11.76
N LYS A 44 -0.89 -8.15 -12.41
CA LYS A 44 -1.55 -9.46 -12.51
C LYS A 44 -1.08 -10.46 -11.44
N ASP A 45 0.20 -10.42 -11.08
CA ASP A 45 0.85 -11.49 -10.31
C ASP A 45 0.95 -11.20 -8.81
N PHE A 46 0.70 -9.95 -8.40
CA PHE A 46 0.76 -9.52 -7.01
C PHE A 46 -0.43 -8.60 -6.71
N PRO A 47 -1.17 -8.79 -5.59
CA PRO A 47 -2.31 -7.96 -5.23
C PRO A 47 -1.83 -6.58 -4.73
N VAL A 48 -1.38 -5.72 -5.65
CA VAL A 48 -1.14 -4.30 -5.41
C VAL A 48 -2.38 -3.51 -5.84
N PHE A 49 -2.71 -2.47 -5.07
CA PHE A 49 -3.83 -1.60 -5.36
C PHE A 49 -3.43 -0.14 -5.27
N LEU A 50 -4.03 0.73 -6.08
CA LEU A 50 -3.92 2.18 -5.95
C LEU A 50 -5.02 2.73 -5.06
N HIS A 51 -4.64 3.59 -4.12
CA HIS A 51 -5.59 4.33 -3.29
C HIS A 51 -6.50 5.23 -4.15
N PRO A 52 -7.82 5.29 -3.88
CA PRO A 52 -8.77 6.04 -4.73
C PRO A 52 -8.40 7.52 -4.88
N GLU A 53 -7.91 8.15 -3.80
CA GLU A 53 -7.56 9.58 -3.76
C GLU A 53 -6.08 9.85 -4.03
N SER A 54 -5.17 9.40 -3.15
CA SER A 54 -3.73 9.69 -3.25
C SER A 54 -3.02 9.00 -4.41
N LYS A 55 -3.59 7.93 -4.97
CA LYS A 55 -2.95 7.06 -5.97
C LYS A 55 -1.65 6.39 -5.49
N GLU A 56 -1.39 6.37 -4.18
CA GLU A 56 -0.28 5.61 -3.60
C GLU A 56 -0.56 4.10 -3.68
N GLU A 57 0.50 3.29 -3.61
CA GLU A 57 0.44 1.83 -3.74
C GLU A 57 0.19 1.13 -2.40
N TYR A 58 -0.77 0.19 -2.41
CA TYR A 58 -1.24 -0.58 -1.27
C TYR A 58 -1.16 -2.07 -1.62
N ALA A 59 -0.14 -2.74 -1.11
CA ALA A 59 0.09 -4.17 -1.27
C ALA A 59 -0.69 -4.98 -0.23
N LEU A 60 -1.45 -5.98 -0.65
CA LEU A 60 -2.10 -6.91 0.27
C LEU A 60 -1.08 -7.94 0.78
N ALA A 61 -1.00 -8.13 2.10
CA ALA A 61 -0.11 -9.12 2.70
C ALA A 61 -0.53 -10.55 2.31
N ARG A 62 0.46 -11.39 1.99
CA ARG A 62 0.24 -12.81 1.72
C ARG A 62 -0.04 -13.56 3.03
N THR A 63 -0.96 -14.51 2.97
CA THR A 63 -1.29 -15.46 4.05
C THR A 63 -0.60 -16.79 3.83
#